data_AF-A0A1Q3WJB6-F1
#
_entry.id   AF-A0A1Q3WJB6-F1
#
_cell.length_a   1.000
_cell.length_b   1.000
_cell.length_c   1.000
_cell.angle_alpha   90.00
_cell.angle_beta   90.00
_cell.angle_gamma   90.00
#
_symmetry.space_group_name_H-M   'P 1'
#
loop_
_entity.id
_entity.type
_entity.pdbx_description
1 polymer ?
#
loop_
_entity_poly.entity_id
_entity_poly.type
_entity_poly.pdbx_seq_one_letter_code
_entity_poly.pdbx_strand_id
1 'polypeptide(L)'
;METHFDLSDEAFEQQFDACTLPPALFSHEAHLRLAWIHIRKYGTEQAVENVCRQLIRYVDALGARDKYNQTLTVAAIRAVSHFMNRSDTDSFYKFIHQFPRLKSDFRALLATHYQLDIYNSDLAKRTYIEPDLLPFS
;
A
#
# COMPACT_ATOMS: atom_id res chain seq x y z
N MET A 1 -0.63 18.16 -7.97
CA MET A 1 0.20 16.93 -7.99
C MET A 1 0.49 16.58 -6.55
N GLU A 2 0.41 15.32 -6.14
CA GLU A 2 0.80 14.95 -4.77
C GLU A 2 2.28 15.30 -4.56
N THR A 3 2.64 15.80 -3.38
CA THR A 3 3.98 16.29 -3.09
C THR A 3 5.01 15.16 -2.89
N HIS A 4 4.56 13.90 -2.79
CA HIS A 4 5.48 12.76 -2.72
C HIS A 4 6.28 12.60 -4.01
N PHE A 5 5.75 13.03 -5.17
CA PHE A 5 6.43 12.96 -6.47
C PHE A 5 7.69 13.84 -6.58
N ASP A 6 7.89 14.79 -5.66
CA ASP A 6 9.09 15.63 -5.63
C ASP A 6 10.35 14.84 -5.20
N LEU A 7 10.17 13.65 -4.63
CA LEU A 7 11.24 12.73 -4.27
C LEU A 7 11.41 11.65 -5.36
N SER A 8 12.65 11.24 -5.62
CA SER A 8 12.92 10.01 -6.38
C SER A 8 12.40 8.79 -5.62
N ASP A 9 12.16 7.67 -6.31
CA ASP A 9 11.70 6.43 -5.66
C ASP A 9 12.68 5.95 -4.60
N GLU A 10 13.99 6.06 -4.86
CA GLU A 10 15.03 5.73 -3.90
C GLU A 10 15.00 6.64 -2.67
N ALA A 11 14.91 7.97 -2.86
CA ALA A 11 14.85 8.90 -1.75
C ALA A 11 13.58 8.74 -0.92
N PHE A 12 12.44 8.48 -1.57
CA PHE A 12 11.16 8.23 -0.91
C PHE A 12 11.20 6.95 -0.07
N GLU A 13 11.66 5.83 -0.63
CA GLU A 13 11.79 4.56 0.09
C GLU A 13 12.78 4.67 1.27
N GLN A 14 13.94 5.30 1.05
CA GLN A 14 14.96 5.50 2.11
C GLN A 14 14.42 6.35 3.25
N GLN A 15 13.74 7.47 2.96
CA GLN A 15 13.14 8.32 3.99
C GLN A 15 12.02 7.61 4.74
N PHE A 16 11.23 6.78 4.06
CA PHE A 16 10.17 6.01 4.70
C PHE A 16 10.75 4.94 5.65
N ASP A 17 11.73 4.15 5.20
CA ASP A 17 12.39 3.12 6.02
C ASP A 17 13.15 3.71 7.22
N ALA A 18 13.76 4.89 7.04
CA ALA A 18 14.42 5.65 8.09
C ALA A 18 13.45 6.37 9.05
N CYS A 19 12.14 6.32 8.79
CA CYS A 19 11.11 7.04 9.55
C CYS A 19 11.31 8.57 9.57
N THR A 20 11.92 9.12 8.53
CA THR A 20 12.19 10.56 8.37
C THR A 20 11.28 11.24 7.35
N LEU A 21 10.51 10.48 6.55
CA LEU A 21 9.53 11.02 5.62
C LEU A 21 8.50 11.88 6.39
N PRO A 22 8.27 13.15 6.02
CA PRO A 22 7.24 13.98 6.66
C PRO A 22 5.85 13.33 6.56
N PRO A 23 5.07 13.27 7.66
CA PRO A 23 3.73 12.65 7.65
C PRO A 23 2.78 13.23 6.61
N ALA A 24 2.92 14.52 6.29
CA ALA A 24 2.14 15.20 5.26
C ALA A 24 2.39 14.65 3.84
N LEU A 25 3.52 13.97 3.60
CA LEU A 25 3.83 13.33 2.32
C LEU A 25 3.31 11.89 2.23
N PHE A 26 2.88 11.29 3.34
CA PHE A 26 2.42 9.89 3.36
C PHE A 26 0.90 9.78 3.22
N SER A 27 0.39 10.10 2.02
CA SER A 27 -1.01 9.89 1.64
C SER A 27 -1.29 8.43 1.24
N HIS A 28 -2.56 8.08 1.01
CA HIS A 28 -2.93 6.77 0.44
C HIS A 28 -2.20 6.49 -0.88
N GLU A 29 -2.09 7.50 -1.75
CA GLU A 29 -1.35 7.35 -3.00
C GLU A 29 0.15 7.08 -2.75
N ALA A 30 0.75 7.75 -1.77
CA ALA A 30 2.14 7.50 -1.39
C ALA A 30 2.35 6.08 -0.84
N HIS A 31 1.38 5.51 -0.12
CA HIS A 31 1.40 4.09 0.28
C HIS A 31 1.39 3.18 -0.94
N LEU A 32 0.50 3.42 -1.92
CA LEU A 32 0.45 2.63 -3.16
C LEU A 32 1.78 2.74 -3.94
N ARG A 33 2.42 3.91 -3.93
CA ARG A 33 3.75 4.11 -4.50
C ARG A 33 4.80 3.27 -3.80
N LEU A 34 4.80 3.26 -2.46
CA LEU A 34 5.71 2.43 -1.68
C LEU A 34 5.56 0.94 -2.05
N ALA A 35 4.33 0.46 -2.14
CA ALA A 35 4.03 -0.91 -2.58
C ALA A 35 4.58 -1.17 -4.00
N TRP A 36 4.33 -0.27 -4.95
CA TRP A 36 4.85 -0.39 -6.32
C TRP A 36 6.39 -0.46 -6.38
N ILE A 37 7.08 0.39 -5.62
CA ILE A 37 8.56 0.38 -5.53
C ILE A 37 9.05 -0.98 -5.03
N HIS A 38 8.49 -1.46 -3.92
CA HIS A 38 8.91 -2.73 -3.33
C HIS A 38 8.57 -3.94 -4.23
N ILE A 39 7.41 -3.96 -4.88
CA ILE A 39 7.02 -5.05 -5.79
C ILE A 39 8.01 -5.12 -6.96
N ARG A 40 8.38 -3.97 -7.55
CA ARG A 40 9.36 -3.94 -8.66
C ARG A 40 10.74 -4.43 -8.25
N LYS A 41 11.19 -4.11 -7.02
CA LYS A 41 12.54 -4.45 -6.55
C LYS A 41 12.66 -5.88 -6.00
N TYR A 42 11.62 -6.36 -5.34
CA TYR A 42 11.71 -7.57 -4.49
C TYR A 42 10.66 -8.64 -4.80
N GLY A 43 9.68 -8.34 -5.66
CA GLY A 43 8.52 -9.19 -5.89
C GLY A 43 7.46 -9.05 -4.80
N THR A 44 6.27 -9.59 -5.06
CA THR A 44 5.06 -9.31 -4.26
C THR A 44 5.15 -9.81 -2.83
N GLU A 45 5.59 -11.04 -2.60
CA GLU A 45 5.63 -11.59 -1.23
C GLU A 45 6.65 -10.86 -0.35
N GLN A 46 7.85 -10.57 -0.88
CA GLN A 46 8.84 -9.80 -0.13
C GLN A 46 8.41 -8.34 0.07
N ALA A 47 7.64 -7.77 -0.87
CA ALA A 47 7.05 -6.45 -0.73
C ALA A 47 6.04 -6.40 0.42
N VAL A 48 5.20 -7.44 0.60
CA VAL A 48 4.28 -7.56 1.74
C VAL A 48 5.06 -7.49 3.06
N GLU A 49 6.11 -8.29 3.20
CA GLU A 49 6.92 -8.28 4.42
C GLU A 49 7.59 -6.92 4.68
N ASN A 50 8.21 -6.34 3.65
CA ASN A 50 8.95 -5.10 3.75
C ASN A 50 8.03 -3.92 4.11
N VAL A 51 6.93 -3.75 3.38
CA VAL A 51 6.01 -2.62 3.58
C VAL A 51 5.29 -2.74 4.92
N CYS A 52 4.84 -3.94 5.31
CA CYS A 52 4.26 -4.13 6.64
C CYS A 52 5.27 -3.74 7.73
N ARG A 53 6.50 -4.26 7.68
CA ARG A 53 7.54 -3.92 8.66
C ARG A 53 7.85 -2.42 8.70
N GLN A 54 8.02 -1.78 7.54
CA GLN A 54 8.33 -0.35 7.45
C GLN A 54 7.17 0.51 7.96
N LEU A 55 5.93 0.20 7.56
CA LEU A 55 4.76 0.95 7.98
C LEU A 55 4.55 0.83 9.49
N ILE A 56 4.76 -0.35 10.07
CA ILE A 56 4.75 -0.56 11.52
C ILE A 56 5.74 0.39 12.21
N ARG A 57 7.02 0.38 11.80
CA ARG A 57 8.06 1.26 12.37
C ARG A 57 7.73 2.74 12.19
N TYR A 58 7.21 3.10 11.02
CA TYR A 58 6.85 4.47 10.68
C TYR A 58 5.73 5.00 11.57
N VAL A 59 4.64 4.24 11.73
CA VAL A 59 3.54 4.68 12.61
C VAL A 59 3.93 4.66 14.08
N ASP A 60 4.82 3.76 14.51
CA ASP A 60 5.35 3.73 15.87
C ASP A 60 6.18 4.98 16.17
N ALA A 61 7.07 5.38 15.25
CA ALA A 61 7.86 6.61 15.37
C ALA A 61 7.00 7.88 15.47
N LEU A 62 5.79 7.85 14.88
CA LEU A 62 4.81 8.93 14.94
C LEU A 62 3.84 8.83 16.13
N GLY A 63 3.94 7.79 16.96
CA GLY A 63 2.99 7.53 18.05
C GLY A 63 1.57 7.21 17.58
N ALA A 64 1.41 6.74 16.34
CA ALA A 64 0.13 6.50 15.66
C ALA A 64 -0.09 5.00 15.33
N ARG A 65 0.40 4.11 16.20
CA ARG A 65 0.32 2.65 16.05
C ARG A 65 -1.09 2.15 15.77
N ASP A 66 -2.08 2.82 16.34
CA ASP A 66 -3.51 2.56 16.15
C ASP A 66 -3.98 2.77 14.71
N LYS A 67 -3.22 3.47 13.86
CA LYS A 67 -3.58 3.63 12.43
C LYS A 67 -3.17 2.45 11.56
N TYR A 68 -2.27 1.58 12.04
CA TYR A 68 -1.87 0.40 11.28
C TYR A 68 -2.99 -0.63 11.22
N ASN A 69 -3.25 -1.15 10.01
CA ASN A 69 -4.15 -2.25 9.76
C ASN A 69 -3.44 -3.25 8.83
N GLN A 70 -3.14 -4.44 9.36
CA GLN A 70 -2.38 -5.45 8.64
C GLN A 70 -3.11 -5.94 7.39
N THR A 71 -4.41 -6.25 7.48
CA THR A 71 -5.17 -6.75 6.33
C THR A 71 -5.28 -5.70 5.23
N LEU A 72 -5.55 -4.45 5.60
CA LEU A 72 -5.66 -3.36 4.63
C LEU A 72 -4.33 -3.10 3.90
N THR A 73 -3.21 -3.17 4.63
CA THR A 73 -1.86 -3.00 4.07
C THR A 73 -1.54 -4.11 3.07
N VAL A 74 -1.74 -5.37 3.45
CA VAL A 74 -1.48 -6.53 2.57
C VAL A 74 -2.39 -6.48 1.34
N ALA A 75 -3.67 -6.17 1.52
CA ALA A 75 -4.64 -6.04 0.44
C ALA A 75 -4.25 -4.93 -0.56
N ALA A 76 -3.75 -3.78 -0.09
CA ALA A 76 -3.25 -2.71 -0.96
C ALA A 76 -2.07 -3.19 -1.83
N ILE A 77 -1.11 -3.90 -1.24
CA ILE A 77 0.07 -4.41 -1.94
C ILE A 77 -0.34 -5.46 -2.98
N ARG A 78 -1.20 -6.40 -2.61
CA ARG A 78 -1.71 -7.44 -3.52
C ARG A 78 -2.55 -6.82 -4.66
N ALA A 79 -3.36 -5.81 -4.37
CA ALA A 79 -4.09 -5.06 -5.40
C ALA A 79 -3.15 -4.33 -6.37
N VAL A 80 -2.11 -3.66 -5.88
CA VAL A 80 -1.10 -3.02 -6.74
C VAL A 80 -0.43 -4.06 -7.63
N SER A 81 0.01 -5.19 -7.07
CA SER A 81 0.62 -6.29 -7.83
C SER A 81 -0.32 -6.81 -8.94
N HIS A 82 -1.60 -6.99 -8.64
CA HIS A 82 -2.61 -7.44 -9.60
C HIS A 82 -2.72 -6.50 -10.81
N PHE A 83 -2.76 -5.19 -10.57
CA PHE A 83 -2.83 -4.21 -11.65
C PHE A 83 -1.50 -4.00 -12.36
N MET A 84 -0.37 -4.14 -11.67
CA MET A 84 0.96 -4.09 -12.31
C MET A 84 1.10 -5.17 -13.38
N ASN A 85 0.59 -6.39 -13.12
CA ASN A 85 0.58 -7.48 -14.10
C ASN A 85 -0.33 -7.23 -15.32
N ARG A 86 -1.15 -6.17 -15.30
CA ARG A 86 -2.08 -5.76 -16.36
C ARG A 86 -1.69 -4.41 -16.97
N SER A 87 -0.49 -3.93 -16.66
CA SER A 87 0.03 -2.64 -17.08
C SER A 87 1.33 -2.81 -17.85
N ASP A 88 1.49 -2.04 -18.92
CA ASP A 88 2.73 -1.99 -19.69
C ASP A 88 3.62 -0.80 -19.31
N THR A 89 3.27 -0.05 -18.24
CA THR A 89 4.00 1.14 -17.83
C THR A 89 5.06 0.86 -16.79
N ASP A 90 6.18 1.57 -16.91
CA ASP A 90 7.31 1.57 -15.97
C ASP A 90 7.29 2.77 -15.00
N SER A 91 6.28 3.63 -15.10
CA SER A 91 6.12 4.84 -14.30
C SER A 91 4.93 4.71 -13.35
N PHE A 92 5.16 4.86 -12.04
CA PHE A 92 4.10 4.89 -11.04
C PHE A 92 3.04 5.97 -11.35
N TYR A 93 3.48 7.15 -11.82
CA TYR A 93 2.56 8.22 -12.21
C TYR A 93 1.59 7.76 -13.30
N LYS A 94 2.08 7.15 -14.37
CA LYS A 94 1.21 6.61 -15.43
C LYS A 94 0.34 5.46 -14.92
N PHE A 95 0.90 4.57 -14.08
CA PHE A 95 0.20 3.45 -13.48
C PHE A 95 -1.01 3.88 -12.66
N ILE A 96 -0.86 4.85 -11.75
CA ILE A 96 -1.95 5.28 -10.89
C ILE A 96 -3.05 6.03 -11.66
N HIS A 97 -2.71 6.64 -12.80
CA HIS A 97 -3.68 7.24 -13.72
C HIS A 97 -4.36 6.22 -14.63
N GLN A 98 -3.69 5.10 -14.96
CA GLN A 98 -4.28 3.99 -15.72
C GLN A 98 -5.31 3.23 -14.89
N PHE A 99 -5.08 3.07 -13.59
CA PHE A 99 -5.97 2.36 -12.66
C PHE A 99 -6.46 3.28 -11.53
N PRO A 100 -7.25 4.32 -11.84
CA PRO A 100 -7.64 5.34 -10.88
C PRO A 100 -8.40 4.77 -9.68
N ARG A 101 -9.09 3.63 -9.85
CA ARG A 101 -9.81 2.92 -8.77
C ARG A 101 -8.93 2.55 -7.57
N LEU A 102 -7.62 2.36 -7.76
CA LEU A 102 -6.68 2.13 -6.66
C LEU A 102 -6.62 3.35 -5.72
N LYS A 103 -6.76 4.56 -6.26
CA LYS A 103 -6.76 5.82 -5.50
C LYS A 103 -8.18 6.25 -5.10
N SER A 104 -9.09 6.34 -6.06
CA SER A 104 -10.37 7.05 -5.89
C SER A 104 -11.50 6.20 -5.33
N ASP A 105 -11.42 4.87 -5.47
CA ASP A 105 -12.48 3.96 -5.04
C ASP A 105 -11.92 2.66 -4.45
N PHE A 106 -10.88 2.83 -3.63
CA PHE A 106 -10.18 1.70 -3.00
C PHE A 106 -11.12 0.90 -2.10
N ARG A 107 -12.10 1.56 -1.46
CA ARG A 107 -13.09 0.89 -0.62
C ARG A 107 -14.01 -0.03 -1.41
N ALA A 108 -14.56 0.42 -2.53
CA ALA A 108 -15.37 -0.47 -3.37
C ALA A 108 -14.53 -1.57 -4.03
N LEU A 109 -13.26 -1.29 -4.39
CA LEU A 109 -12.33 -2.32 -4.83
C LEU A 109 -12.18 -3.40 -3.76
N LEU A 110 -11.88 -3.07 -2.50
CA LEU A 110 -11.73 -4.11 -1.47
C LEU A 110 -13.04 -4.82 -1.12
N ALA A 111 -14.20 -4.17 -1.30
CA ALA A 111 -15.50 -4.82 -1.13
C ALA A 111 -15.78 -5.93 -2.16
N THR A 112 -15.05 -6.01 -3.28
CA THR A 112 -15.14 -7.16 -4.19
C THR A 112 -14.33 -8.37 -3.70
N HIS A 113 -13.43 -8.17 -2.74
CA HIS A 113 -12.53 -9.19 -2.20
C HIS A 113 -12.96 -9.68 -0.81
N TYR A 114 -13.60 -8.82 -0.02
CA TYR A 114 -13.96 -9.08 1.37
C TYR A 114 -15.46 -8.87 1.63
N GLN A 115 -16.13 -9.86 2.22
CA GLN A 115 -17.44 -9.65 2.87
C GLN A 115 -17.28 -8.97 4.23
N LEU A 116 -16.18 -9.30 4.93
CA LEU A 116 -15.85 -8.72 6.23
C LEU A 116 -15.52 -7.23 6.11
N ASP A 117 -15.99 -6.42 7.07
CA ASP A 117 -15.55 -5.03 7.20
C ASP A 117 -14.12 -4.97 7.79
N ILE A 118 -13.12 -5.18 6.93
CA ILE A 118 -11.70 -5.18 7.27
C ILE A 118 -11.20 -3.81 7.79
N TYR A 119 -11.98 -2.74 7.62
CA TYR A 119 -11.64 -1.41 8.11
C TYR A 119 -11.86 -1.25 9.62
N ASN A 120 -12.92 -1.90 10.14
CA ASN A 120 -13.35 -1.77 11.52
C ASN A 120 -13.16 -3.07 12.35
N SER A 121 -12.63 -4.13 11.73
CA SER A 121 -12.36 -5.40 12.41
C SER A 121 -11.01 -5.38 13.15
N ASP A 122 -11.05 -5.55 14.48
CA ASP A 122 -9.84 -5.68 15.31
C ASP A 122 -8.97 -6.88 14.90
N LEU A 123 -9.60 -7.98 14.46
CA LEU A 123 -8.89 -9.15 13.97
C LEU A 123 -8.14 -8.80 12.66
N ALA A 124 -8.83 -8.19 11.69
CA ALA A 124 -8.23 -7.79 10.42
C ALA A 124 -7.10 -6.77 10.59
N LYS A 125 -7.23 -5.91 11.60
CA LYS A 125 -6.22 -4.91 11.97
C LYS A 125 -4.91 -5.53 12.47
N ARG A 126 -4.99 -6.64 13.22
CA ARG A 126 -3.85 -7.28 13.89
C ARG A 126 -3.26 -8.46 13.12
N THR A 127 -4.07 -9.15 12.32
CA THR A 127 -3.68 -10.35 11.60
C THR A 127 -4.23 -10.25 10.19
N TYR A 128 -3.41 -10.62 9.20
CA TYR A 128 -3.86 -10.68 7.82
C TYR A 128 -4.95 -11.75 7.65
N ILE A 129 -6.07 -11.34 7.07
CA ILE A 129 -7.15 -12.22 6.66
C ILE A 129 -7.15 -12.28 5.13
N GLU A 130 -7.11 -13.49 4.58
CA GLU A 130 -7.23 -13.71 3.14
C GLU A 130 -8.62 -13.28 2.62
N PRO A 131 -8.73 -12.82 1.36
CA PRO A 131 -10.01 -12.56 0.71
C PRO A 131 -10.96 -13.76 0.77
N ASP A 132 -12.23 -13.51 1.09
CA ASP A 132 -13.29 -14.54 1.16
C ASP A 132 -14.22 -14.53 -0.08
N LEU A 133 -14.17 -13.49 -0.92
CA LEU A 133 -14.96 -13.38 -2.15
C LEU A 133 -14.16 -13.67 -3.41
N LEU A 134 -13.18 -12.82 -3.71
CA LEU A 134 -12.33 -12.91 -4.90
C LEU A 134 -10.87 -12.81 -4.51
N PRO A 135 -9.98 -13.67 -5.03
CA PRO A 135 -8.55 -13.54 -4.81
C PRO A 135 -7.98 -12.33 -5.57
N PHE A 136 -6.77 -11.91 -5.17
CA PHE A 136 -5.98 -10.89 -5.88
C PHE A 136 -5.15 -11.47 -7.07
N SER A 137 -5.68 -12.47 -7.77
CA SER A 137 -5.01 -13.14 -8.92
C SER A 137 -5.24 -12.38 -10.24
#